data_AF-A0A2N3NI98-F1
#
_entry.id   AF-A0A2N3NI98-F1
#
_cell.length_a   1.000
_cell.length_b   1.000
_cell.length_c   1.000
_cell.angle_alpha   90.00
_cell.angle_beta   90.00
_cell.angle_gamma   90.00
#
_symmetry.space_group_name_H-M   'P 1'
#
loop_
_entity.id
_entity.type
_entity.pdbx_description
1 polymer ?
#
loop_
_entity_poly.entity_id
_entity_poly.type
_entity_poly.pdbx_seq_one_letter_code
_entity_poly.pdbx_strand_id
1 'polypeptide(L)'
;MPSLYIVADTPAGYGLFKASDRKLLKRDDLRQKLANVEAVTEALRLKSFEKFTSPTVALEEAAALVNGKVPQTLSELLANIKDPGDATIAIPDPRLSSGIRALPGFEAASLYASSSSDSKTEDIFRAIREHLDSLIPESASTFEKVALGLSHSVHRHKLKFSADKVDVMVIQAVKLIEDMDRELNVYAMRTREWYGWHFPEMGKLISDHVAYARVIITAGRRDGFSEADLTTVLPEEIAEAVKAAAEISMGTDVSDEDLENVKLLAAQVIQYSEYRSQISNFLENRMRALAPNLTALVGWLVGAKLIAHAGSLRNLSMSPASTIQILGAEKALFRALKTKHNTPKYGILYNSSLVGQASQKTKGKIARMLAAKTALGLRIDAIEPIMRNEDEEEAAATAAAAADQDEEEKSLFGITQRTRLENRLRMLDGKPLLPKGVAVGPDGQIKGPGAFSVNEARGYNDEADGIANGTPKPSKKPLIEEVLDQTNGGAESDDDAMDVDEEKDKKKKKKSKEEKKAKKNKDKSTESAEPDYEKLAASVDLSVKRFRKKLEKGEITINADGSVEISKKKNKEDGKSGEKRKRDDDVEPEEGSKKKKHKKKKGEA
;
A
#
# COMPACT_ATOMS: atom_id res chain seq x y z
N MET A 1 -1.42 -72.69 -0.74
CA MET A 1 -1.68 -72.59 -2.19
C MET A 1 -2.08 -71.15 -2.49
N PRO A 2 -1.23 -70.35 -3.15
CA PRO A 2 -1.44 -68.91 -3.25
C PRO A 2 -2.78 -68.49 -3.85
N SER A 3 -3.50 -67.64 -3.12
CA SER A 3 -4.62 -66.86 -3.66
C SER A 3 -4.11 -65.54 -4.23
N LEU A 4 -4.64 -65.12 -5.38
CA LEU A 4 -4.41 -63.80 -5.92
C LEU A 4 -5.45 -62.81 -5.35
N TYR A 5 -4.96 -61.80 -4.66
CA TYR A 5 -5.72 -60.65 -4.18
C TYR A 5 -5.34 -59.40 -4.98
N ILE A 6 -6.26 -58.44 -5.08
CA ILE A 6 -6.07 -57.18 -5.78
C ILE A 6 -6.60 -56.07 -4.87
N VAL A 7 -5.75 -55.10 -4.56
CA VAL A 7 -6.11 -53.93 -3.74
C VAL A 7 -6.47 -52.79 -4.68
N ALA A 8 -7.73 -52.39 -4.73
CA ALA A 8 -8.18 -51.25 -5.52
C ALA A 8 -8.32 -50.01 -4.62
N ASP A 9 -7.64 -48.93 -5.01
CA ASP A 9 -7.90 -47.60 -4.49
C ASP A 9 -9.14 -46.99 -5.16
N THR A 10 -10.05 -46.43 -4.36
CA THR A 10 -11.27 -45.75 -4.84
C THR A 10 -11.53 -44.48 -4.01
N PRO A 11 -12.19 -43.45 -4.57
CA PRO A 11 -12.41 -42.19 -3.84
C PRO A 11 -13.19 -42.31 -2.52
N ALA A 12 -13.90 -43.43 -2.29
CA ALA A 12 -14.69 -43.66 -1.08
C ALA A 12 -14.11 -44.71 -0.13
N GLY A 13 -12.96 -45.33 -0.46
CA GLY A 13 -12.36 -46.39 0.36
C GLY A 13 -11.57 -47.43 -0.43
N TYR A 14 -10.97 -48.40 0.27
CA TYR A 14 -10.19 -49.47 -0.36
C TYR A 14 -11.02 -50.73 -0.59
N GLY A 15 -10.89 -51.31 -1.79
CA GLY A 15 -11.54 -52.58 -2.17
C GLY A 15 -10.54 -53.73 -2.26
N LEU A 16 -10.73 -54.79 -1.47
CA LEU A 16 -9.98 -56.03 -1.59
C LEU A 16 -10.76 -57.03 -2.44
N PHE A 17 -10.31 -57.23 -3.67
CA PHE A 17 -10.85 -58.25 -4.57
C PHE A 17 -10.03 -59.55 -4.48
N LYS A 18 -10.70 -60.69 -4.57
CA LYS A 18 -10.08 -62.01 -4.76
C LYS A 18 -10.36 -62.48 -6.17
N ALA A 19 -9.30 -62.79 -6.92
CA ALA A 19 -9.45 -63.40 -8.23
C ALA A 19 -9.87 -64.87 -8.09
N SER A 20 -10.82 -65.32 -8.91
CA SER A 20 -11.25 -66.73 -8.98
C SER A 20 -10.17 -67.63 -9.62
N ASP A 21 -9.40 -67.09 -10.55
CA ASP A 21 -8.40 -67.84 -11.32
C ASP A 21 -6.95 -67.45 -10.94
N ARG A 22 -6.21 -68.36 -10.29
CA ARG A 22 -4.85 -68.11 -9.78
C ARG A 22 -3.85 -67.67 -10.86
N LYS A 23 -4.08 -68.01 -12.13
CA LYS A 23 -3.17 -67.68 -13.24
C LYS A 23 -3.55 -66.39 -13.99
N LEU A 24 -4.45 -65.55 -13.46
CA LEU A 24 -4.98 -64.37 -14.18
C LEU A 24 -3.86 -63.47 -14.77
N LEU A 25 -2.92 -63.01 -13.92
CA LEU A 25 -1.74 -62.21 -14.30
C LEU A 25 -0.77 -62.90 -15.29
N LYS A 26 -0.93 -64.21 -15.54
CA LYS A 26 -0.05 -65.00 -16.42
C LYS A 26 -0.71 -65.35 -17.77
N ARG A 27 -1.92 -64.86 -18.04
CA ARG A 27 -2.56 -64.95 -19.37
C ARG A 27 -2.23 -63.73 -20.21
N ASP A 28 -2.42 -63.86 -21.53
CA ASP A 28 -2.24 -62.77 -22.50
C ASP A 28 -3.59 -62.22 -22.99
N ASP A 29 -4.63 -63.06 -23.08
CA ASP A 29 -6.01 -62.67 -23.49
C ASP A 29 -6.79 -61.85 -22.43
N LEU A 30 -6.09 -61.29 -21.44
CA LEU A 30 -6.66 -60.76 -20.19
C LEU A 30 -7.74 -59.70 -20.47
N ARG A 31 -7.44 -58.76 -21.36
CA ARG A 31 -8.31 -57.66 -21.79
C ARG A 31 -9.58 -58.08 -22.51
N GLN A 32 -9.56 -59.19 -23.26
CA GLN A 32 -10.76 -59.68 -23.96
C GLN A 32 -11.74 -60.32 -22.97
N LYS A 33 -11.24 -60.95 -21.91
CA LYS A 33 -12.06 -61.62 -20.89
C LYS A 33 -12.64 -60.66 -19.86
N LEU A 34 -11.96 -59.54 -19.59
CA LEU A 34 -12.43 -58.51 -18.66
C LEU A 34 -13.22 -57.37 -19.33
N ALA A 35 -13.71 -57.55 -20.56
CA ALA A 35 -14.50 -56.54 -21.28
C ALA A 35 -15.99 -56.51 -20.89
N ASN A 36 -16.53 -57.62 -20.37
CA ASN A 36 -17.95 -57.76 -20.04
C ASN A 36 -18.16 -57.78 -18.52
N VAL A 37 -19.16 -57.03 -18.03
CA VAL A 37 -19.55 -56.93 -16.61
C VAL A 37 -19.65 -58.30 -15.92
N GLU A 38 -20.36 -59.24 -16.55
CA GLU A 38 -20.59 -60.59 -16.02
C GLU A 38 -19.25 -61.34 -15.85
N ALA A 39 -18.40 -61.33 -16.88
CA ALA A 39 -17.10 -61.99 -16.83
C ALA A 39 -16.14 -61.34 -15.81
N VAL A 40 -16.25 -60.03 -15.58
CA VAL A 40 -15.49 -59.32 -14.55
C VAL A 40 -15.96 -59.70 -13.14
N THR A 41 -17.27 -59.81 -12.89
CA THR A 41 -17.80 -60.24 -11.58
C THR A 41 -17.60 -61.73 -11.29
N GLU A 42 -17.48 -62.58 -12.32
CA GLU A 42 -17.01 -63.97 -12.18
C GLU A 42 -15.50 -64.07 -11.93
N ALA A 43 -14.70 -63.24 -12.60
CA ALA A 43 -13.24 -63.22 -12.47
C ALA A 43 -12.77 -62.63 -11.13
N LEU A 44 -13.44 -61.59 -10.64
CA LEU A 44 -13.06 -60.79 -9.47
C LEU A 44 -14.22 -60.68 -8.49
N ARG A 45 -14.11 -61.38 -7.35
CA ARG A 45 -15.11 -61.29 -6.28
C ARG A 45 -14.62 -60.35 -5.18
N LEU A 46 -15.45 -59.37 -4.82
CA LEU A 46 -15.20 -58.52 -3.66
C LEU A 46 -15.14 -59.38 -2.39
N LYS A 47 -14.13 -59.16 -1.56
CA LYS A 47 -13.92 -59.88 -0.29
C LYS A 47 -14.15 -58.96 0.92
N SER A 48 -13.64 -57.74 0.86
CA SER A 48 -13.91 -56.67 1.82
C SER A 48 -13.83 -55.32 1.11
N PHE A 49 -14.63 -54.36 1.55
CA PHE A 49 -14.57 -52.96 1.11
C PHE A 49 -14.62 -52.08 2.34
N GLU A 50 -13.60 -51.26 2.52
CA GLU A 50 -13.40 -50.46 3.73
C GLU A 50 -13.61 -49.00 3.39
N LYS A 51 -14.73 -48.43 3.86
CA LYS A 51 -15.23 -47.10 3.49
C LYS A 51 -14.59 -46.03 4.38
N PHE A 52 -14.10 -44.94 3.78
CA PHE A 52 -13.58 -43.81 4.53
C PHE A 52 -14.69 -43.16 5.39
N THR A 53 -14.43 -42.99 6.68
CA THR A 53 -15.40 -42.46 7.66
C THR A 53 -15.61 -40.96 7.57
N SER A 54 -14.61 -40.22 7.06
CA SER A 54 -14.64 -38.76 6.92
C SER A 54 -13.83 -38.29 5.71
N PRO A 55 -14.24 -37.22 5.01
CA PRO A 55 -13.43 -36.56 3.98
C PRO A 55 -12.09 -35.99 4.46
N THR A 56 -11.88 -35.85 5.78
CA THR A 56 -10.56 -35.50 6.36
C THR A 56 -9.61 -36.69 6.34
N VAL A 57 -10.08 -37.85 6.82
CA VAL A 57 -9.33 -39.12 6.77
C VAL A 57 -8.98 -39.45 5.32
N ALA A 58 -9.94 -39.37 4.39
CA ALA A 58 -9.69 -39.59 2.97
C ALA A 58 -8.61 -38.66 2.35
N LEU A 59 -8.40 -37.46 2.90
CA LEU A 59 -7.34 -36.53 2.47
C LEU A 59 -5.98 -36.97 3.03
N GLU A 60 -5.92 -37.31 4.31
CA GLU A 60 -4.71 -37.81 5.00
C GLU A 60 -4.23 -39.14 4.39
N GLU A 61 -5.16 -40.05 4.12
CA GLU A 61 -5.02 -41.28 3.35
C GLU A 61 -4.43 -41.00 1.96
N ALA A 62 -5.07 -40.14 1.15
CA ALA A 62 -4.56 -39.78 -0.17
C ALA A 62 -3.17 -39.11 -0.13
N ALA A 63 -2.88 -38.32 0.89
CA ALA A 63 -1.55 -37.73 1.10
C ALA A 63 -0.49 -38.78 1.47
N ALA A 64 -0.85 -39.80 2.27
CA ALA A 64 0.03 -40.91 2.58
C ALA A 64 0.31 -41.78 1.34
N LEU A 65 -0.70 -42.07 0.52
CA LEU A 65 -0.56 -42.81 -0.75
C LEU A 65 0.43 -42.13 -1.72
N VAL A 66 0.29 -40.81 -1.93
CA VAL A 66 1.20 -40.02 -2.80
C VAL A 66 2.66 -40.11 -2.32
N ASN A 67 2.86 -40.14 -1.00
CA ASN A 67 4.16 -40.32 -0.34
C ASN A 67 4.64 -41.78 -0.27
N GLY A 68 3.90 -42.75 -0.83
CA GLY A 68 4.23 -44.18 -0.80
C GLY A 68 4.13 -44.83 0.59
N LYS A 69 3.57 -44.13 1.58
CA LYS A 69 3.39 -44.63 2.95
C LYS A 69 2.09 -45.43 3.03
N VAL A 70 2.11 -46.58 3.69
CA VAL A 70 0.90 -47.37 3.96
C VAL A 70 0.06 -46.66 5.02
N PRO A 71 -1.22 -46.33 4.74
CA PRO A 71 -2.13 -45.76 5.73
C PRO A 71 -2.73 -46.80 6.68
N GLN A 72 -3.46 -46.33 7.70
CA GLN A 72 -4.08 -47.20 8.69
C GLN A 72 -5.22 -48.04 8.11
N THR A 73 -6.18 -47.45 7.37
CA THR A 73 -7.29 -48.24 6.79
C THR A 73 -6.83 -49.23 5.73
N LEU A 74 -5.74 -48.93 4.99
CA LEU A 74 -5.11 -49.93 4.12
C LEU A 74 -4.50 -51.11 4.91
N SER A 75 -3.95 -50.86 6.10
CA SER A 75 -3.40 -51.92 6.95
C SER A 75 -4.50 -52.79 7.59
N GLU A 76 -5.64 -52.21 7.97
CA GLU A 76 -6.83 -52.93 8.45
C GLU A 76 -7.45 -53.78 7.33
N LEU A 77 -7.60 -53.23 6.12
CA LEU A 77 -8.01 -53.97 4.93
C LEU A 77 -7.10 -55.19 4.67
N LEU A 78 -5.77 -55.00 4.72
CA LEU A 78 -4.80 -56.06 4.49
C LEU A 78 -4.82 -57.14 5.59
N ALA A 79 -5.10 -56.78 6.85
CA ALA A 79 -5.23 -57.75 7.95
C ALA A 79 -6.36 -58.79 7.73
N ASN A 80 -7.32 -58.51 6.84
CA ASN A 80 -8.33 -59.49 6.42
C ASN A 80 -7.76 -60.64 5.56
N ILE A 81 -6.48 -60.60 5.15
CA ILE A 81 -5.82 -61.67 4.38
C ILE A 81 -5.38 -62.82 5.30
N LYS A 82 -6.03 -63.97 5.17
CA LYS A 82 -5.56 -65.24 5.74
C LYS A 82 -4.30 -65.69 5.00
N ASP A 83 -3.30 -66.13 5.76
CA ASP A 83 -2.00 -66.65 5.32
C ASP A 83 -1.21 -65.68 4.40
N PRO A 84 -0.83 -64.49 4.90
CA PRO A 84 -0.27 -63.41 4.09
C PRO A 84 1.05 -63.75 3.38
N GLY A 85 1.91 -64.57 4.00
CA GLY A 85 3.17 -65.00 3.38
C GLY A 85 3.00 -65.92 2.16
N ASP A 86 1.87 -66.62 2.03
CA ASP A 86 1.54 -67.46 0.87
C ASP A 86 0.70 -66.69 -0.17
N ALA A 87 0.42 -65.39 0.07
CA ALA A 87 -0.44 -64.58 -0.78
C ALA A 87 0.29 -63.96 -1.99
N THR A 88 -0.45 -63.80 -3.10
CA THR A 88 -0.05 -62.94 -4.22
C THR A 88 -0.96 -61.72 -4.22
N ILE A 89 -0.39 -60.51 -4.28
CA ILE A 89 -1.16 -59.26 -4.16
C ILE A 89 -0.79 -58.33 -5.32
N ALA A 90 -1.80 -57.83 -6.03
CA ALA A 90 -1.65 -56.77 -7.03
C ALA A 90 -1.97 -55.39 -6.42
N ILE A 91 -1.10 -54.42 -6.66
CA ILE A 91 -1.11 -53.06 -6.07
C ILE A 91 -1.10 -52.00 -7.18
N PRO A 92 -1.86 -50.89 -7.08
CA PRO A 92 -1.94 -49.88 -8.15
C PRO A 92 -0.65 -49.07 -8.33
N ASP A 93 0.10 -48.83 -7.25
CA ASP A 93 1.32 -48.01 -7.25
C ASP A 93 2.56 -48.80 -6.79
N PRO A 94 3.71 -48.72 -7.51
CA PRO A 94 4.91 -49.47 -7.14
C PRO A 94 5.56 -48.91 -5.86
N ARG A 95 5.34 -47.63 -5.54
CA ARG A 95 5.85 -46.98 -4.31
C ARG A 95 5.30 -47.62 -3.03
N LEU A 96 4.05 -48.09 -3.06
CA LEU A 96 3.41 -48.75 -1.92
C LEU A 96 3.97 -50.15 -1.65
N SER A 97 4.67 -50.78 -2.61
CA SER A 97 5.17 -52.15 -2.47
C SER A 97 6.27 -52.30 -1.40
N SER A 98 7.07 -51.27 -1.15
CA SER A 98 8.06 -51.26 -0.07
C SER A 98 7.38 -51.10 1.29
N GLY A 99 6.41 -50.18 1.41
CA GLY A 99 5.63 -49.97 2.63
C GLY A 99 4.81 -51.21 3.02
N ILE A 100 4.20 -51.91 2.05
CA ILE A 100 3.44 -53.14 2.32
C ILE A 100 4.36 -54.29 2.75
N ARG A 101 5.59 -54.40 2.23
CA ARG A 101 6.58 -55.38 2.70
C ARG A 101 7.07 -55.12 4.13
N ALA A 102 6.98 -53.90 4.62
CA ALA A 102 7.31 -53.54 6.00
C ALA A 102 6.19 -53.85 7.02
N LEU A 103 5.03 -54.35 6.56
CA LEU A 103 3.95 -54.80 7.44
C LEU A 103 4.25 -56.22 7.98
N PRO A 104 3.94 -56.49 9.27
CA PRO A 104 4.18 -57.79 9.88
C PRO A 104 3.44 -58.91 9.12
N GLY A 105 4.18 -59.94 8.70
CA GLY A 105 3.66 -61.10 7.97
C GLY A 105 3.57 -60.96 6.45
N PHE A 106 3.84 -59.78 5.88
CA PHE A 106 3.83 -59.54 4.43
C PHE A 106 5.22 -59.58 3.76
N GLU A 107 6.29 -59.78 4.54
CA GLU A 107 7.69 -59.84 4.10
C GLU A 107 7.93 -60.82 2.93
N ALA A 108 7.26 -61.97 2.95
CA ALA A 108 7.36 -63.02 1.93
C ALA A 108 6.31 -62.91 0.80
N ALA A 109 5.38 -61.94 0.87
CA ALA A 109 4.25 -61.86 -0.05
C ALA A 109 4.69 -61.55 -1.49
N SER A 110 4.11 -62.25 -2.46
CA SER A 110 4.38 -62.03 -3.88
C SER A 110 3.63 -60.79 -4.38
N LEU A 111 4.24 -59.63 -4.18
CA LEU A 111 3.71 -58.35 -4.63
C LEU A 111 3.97 -58.12 -6.13
N TYR A 112 2.89 -57.91 -6.88
CA TYR A 112 2.88 -57.34 -8.22
C TYR A 112 2.36 -55.88 -8.11
N ALA A 113 2.93 -54.97 -8.89
CA ALA A 113 2.48 -53.59 -8.95
C ALA A 113 2.35 -53.15 -10.39
N SER A 114 1.34 -52.32 -10.71
CA SER A 114 1.30 -51.66 -12.01
C SER A 114 2.52 -50.77 -12.18
N SER A 115 3.32 -51.12 -13.17
CA SER A 115 4.50 -50.41 -13.65
C SER A 115 4.31 -50.27 -15.16
N SER A 116 4.90 -49.24 -15.77
CA SER A 116 4.87 -49.05 -17.23
C SER A 116 5.49 -50.21 -18.04
N SER A 117 6.09 -51.18 -17.36
CA SER A 117 6.58 -52.46 -17.89
C SER A 117 5.60 -53.63 -17.82
N ASP A 118 4.49 -53.55 -17.06
CA ASP A 118 3.54 -54.66 -16.83
C ASP A 118 2.07 -54.28 -17.12
N SER A 119 1.79 -54.20 -18.42
CA SER A 119 0.45 -53.98 -19.01
C SER A 119 -0.65 -54.91 -18.43
N LYS A 120 -0.30 -56.12 -17.96
CA LYS A 120 -1.27 -57.11 -17.47
C LYS A 120 -1.90 -56.70 -16.14
N THR A 121 -1.14 -56.02 -15.29
CA THR A 121 -1.66 -55.47 -14.03
C THR A 121 -2.51 -54.23 -14.28
N GLU A 122 -2.13 -53.38 -15.25
CA GLU A 122 -2.91 -52.20 -15.65
C GLU A 122 -4.28 -52.55 -16.25
N ASP A 123 -4.37 -53.55 -17.15
CA ASP A 123 -5.65 -53.97 -17.75
C ASP A 123 -6.66 -54.49 -16.70
N ILE A 124 -6.19 -55.08 -15.59
CA ILE A 124 -7.08 -55.50 -14.50
C ILE A 124 -7.57 -54.29 -13.70
N PHE A 125 -6.69 -53.34 -13.35
CA PHE A 125 -7.11 -52.11 -12.67
C PHE A 125 -8.02 -51.24 -13.53
N ARG A 126 -7.85 -51.29 -14.86
CA ARG A 126 -8.78 -50.67 -15.82
C ARG A 126 -10.17 -51.30 -15.73
N ALA A 127 -10.29 -52.62 -15.80
CA ALA A 127 -11.58 -53.32 -15.71
C ALA A 127 -12.28 -53.09 -14.36
N ILE A 128 -11.53 -53.04 -13.25
CA ILE A 128 -12.07 -52.71 -11.92
C ILE A 128 -12.63 -51.27 -11.90
N ARG A 129 -11.96 -50.31 -12.54
CA ARG A 129 -12.42 -48.91 -12.62
C ARG A 129 -13.59 -48.72 -13.58
N GLU A 130 -13.64 -49.47 -14.67
CA GLU A 130 -14.70 -49.41 -15.70
C GLU A 130 -16.02 -50.03 -15.21
N HIS A 131 -15.94 -51.07 -14.37
CA HIS A 131 -17.11 -51.79 -13.84
C HIS A 131 -17.33 -51.60 -12.33
N LEU A 132 -16.77 -50.54 -11.75
CA LEU A 132 -16.70 -50.30 -10.31
C LEU A 132 -18.07 -50.30 -9.63
N ASP A 133 -19.07 -49.65 -10.23
CA ASP A 133 -20.46 -49.59 -9.72
C ASP A 133 -21.13 -50.96 -9.63
N SER A 134 -20.77 -51.90 -10.52
CA SER A 134 -21.26 -53.28 -10.50
C SER A 134 -20.51 -54.16 -9.48
N LEU A 135 -19.23 -53.84 -9.25
CA LEU A 135 -18.36 -54.55 -8.31
C LEU A 135 -18.61 -54.14 -6.85
N ILE A 136 -19.09 -52.91 -6.62
CA ILE A 136 -19.39 -52.38 -5.28
C ILE A 136 -20.77 -51.67 -5.25
N PRO A 137 -21.90 -52.42 -5.35
CA PRO A 137 -23.24 -51.83 -5.49
C PRO A 137 -23.68 -50.93 -4.33
N GLU A 138 -23.14 -51.14 -3.12
CA GLU A 138 -23.48 -50.35 -1.92
C GLU A 138 -23.09 -48.88 -2.00
N SER A 139 -22.19 -48.50 -2.92
CA SER A 139 -21.62 -47.14 -2.98
C SER A 139 -21.66 -46.50 -4.39
N ALA A 140 -22.17 -47.22 -5.40
CA ALA A 140 -22.28 -46.76 -6.78
C ALA A 140 -22.78 -45.30 -6.92
N SER A 141 -23.95 -45.00 -6.35
CA SER A 141 -24.60 -43.67 -6.38
C SER A 141 -23.89 -42.56 -5.57
N THR A 142 -22.74 -42.89 -4.98
CA THR A 142 -21.99 -42.06 -4.02
C THR A 142 -20.57 -41.72 -4.51
N PHE A 143 -19.95 -42.58 -5.34
CA PHE A 143 -18.55 -42.41 -5.76
C PHE A 143 -18.25 -41.05 -6.41
N GLU A 144 -19.07 -40.58 -7.36
CA GLU A 144 -18.87 -39.27 -8.02
C GLU A 144 -18.88 -38.11 -7.01
N LYS A 145 -19.79 -38.14 -6.04
CA LYS A 145 -19.95 -37.08 -5.03
C LYS A 145 -18.78 -37.05 -4.05
N VAL A 146 -18.26 -38.22 -3.68
CA VAL A 146 -17.08 -38.33 -2.82
C VAL A 146 -15.82 -37.96 -3.61
N ALA A 147 -15.69 -38.34 -4.88
CA ALA A 147 -14.61 -37.90 -5.75
C ALA A 147 -14.58 -36.37 -5.93
N LEU A 148 -15.74 -35.73 -6.07
CA LEU A 148 -15.87 -34.27 -6.07
C LEU A 148 -15.51 -33.66 -4.70
N GLY A 149 -15.93 -34.27 -3.60
CA GLY A 149 -15.58 -33.84 -2.24
C GLY A 149 -14.07 -33.93 -1.94
N LEU A 150 -13.45 -35.06 -2.29
CA LEU A 150 -12.03 -35.34 -2.11
C LEU A 150 -11.17 -34.49 -3.04
N SER A 151 -11.54 -34.34 -4.31
CA SER A 151 -10.82 -33.43 -5.21
C SER A 151 -10.91 -31.98 -4.73
N HIS A 152 -12.06 -31.51 -4.24
CA HIS A 152 -12.17 -30.22 -3.58
C HIS A 152 -11.31 -30.11 -2.30
N SER A 153 -11.21 -31.17 -1.49
CA SER A 153 -10.42 -31.14 -0.24
C SER A 153 -8.91 -31.12 -0.52
N VAL A 154 -8.43 -31.94 -1.47
CA VAL A 154 -7.03 -31.95 -1.95
C VAL A 154 -6.66 -30.63 -2.63
N HIS A 155 -7.52 -30.07 -3.47
CA HIS A 155 -7.26 -28.74 -4.06
C HIS A 155 -7.28 -27.64 -2.99
N ARG A 156 -8.16 -27.69 -1.99
CA ARG A 156 -8.12 -26.77 -0.83
C ARG A 156 -6.84 -26.94 -0.01
N HIS A 157 -6.31 -28.16 0.12
CA HIS A 157 -5.03 -28.41 0.77
C HIS A 157 -3.90 -27.70 0.00
N LYS A 158 -3.71 -28.03 -1.29
CA LYS A 158 -2.67 -27.39 -2.12
C LYS A 158 -2.84 -25.86 -2.23
N LEU A 159 -4.08 -25.35 -2.26
CA LEU A 159 -4.36 -23.91 -2.28
C LEU A 159 -4.17 -23.21 -0.93
N LYS A 160 -4.17 -23.90 0.22
CA LYS A 160 -3.83 -23.30 1.54
C LYS A 160 -2.36 -22.91 1.61
N PHE A 161 -1.48 -23.65 0.94
CA PHE A 161 -0.05 -23.34 0.83
C PHE A 161 0.26 -22.33 -0.30
N SER A 162 -0.72 -21.99 -1.14
CA SER A 162 -0.54 -21.01 -2.22
C SER A 162 -0.75 -19.58 -1.71
N ALA A 163 0.34 -18.80 -1.67
CA ALA A 163 0.32 -17.39 -1.24
C ALA A 163 -0.60 -16.49 -2.09
N ASP A 164 -0.82 -16.83 -3.36
CA ASP A 164 -1.61 -16.09 -4.38
C ASP A 164 -3.12 -15.92 -4.05
N LYS A 165 -3.59 -16.34 -2.87
CA LYS A 165 -4.96 -16.09 -2.37
C LYS A 165 -5.04 -15.36 -1.03
N VAL A 166 -3.91 -15.11 -0.36
CA VAL A 166 -3.87 -14.43 0.94
C VAL A 166 -3.98 -12.90 0.79
N ASP A 167 -3.48 -12.37 -0.33
CA ASP A 167 -3.50 -10.94 -0.66
C ASP A 167 -4.91 -10.38 -0.95
N VAL A 168 -5.84 -11.20 -1.43
CA VAL A 168 -7.25 -10.80 -1.64
C VAL A 168 -7.88 -10.23 -0.35
N MET A 169 -7.56 -10.80 0.82
CA MET A 169 -8.02 -10.28 2.12
C MET A 169 -7.43 -8.90 2.44
N VAL A 170 -6.15 -8.69 2.10
CA VAL A 170 -5.45 -7.41 2.27
C VAL A 170 -6.08 -6.33 1.40
N ILE A 171 -6.39 -6.65 0.13
CA ILE A 171 -7.03 -5.72 -0.80
C ILE A 171 -8.41 -5.27 -0.29
N GLN A 172 -9.20 -6.18 0.27
CA GLN A 172 -10.51 -5.83 0.82
C GLN A 172 -10.42 -5.05 2.13
N ALA A 173 -9.47 -5.38 3.02
CA ALA A 173 -9.24 -4.64 4.26
C ALA A 173 -8.80 -3.19 4.00
N VAL A 174 -7.97 -2.93 2.98
CA VAL A 174 -7.57 -1.56 2.60
C VAL A 174 -8.75 -0.72 2.15
N LYS A 175 -9.61 -1.27 1.29
CA LYS A 175 -10.81 -0.58 0.80
C LYS A 175 -11.75 -0.25 1.96
N LEU A 176 -11.99 -1.22 2.84
CA LEU A 176 -12.80 -1.01 4.04
C LEU A 176 -12.25 0.10 4.94
N ILE A 177 -10.92 0.24 5.10
CA ILE A 177 -10.33 1.38 5.83
C ILE A 177 -10.60 2.71 5.11
N GLU A 178 -10.47 2.77 3.77
CA GLU A 178 -10.73 3.99 3.00
C GLU A 178 -12.22 4.41 3.00
N ASP A 179 -13.12 3.43 2.98
CA ASP A 179 -14.57 3.66 3.09
C ASP A 179 -14.94 4.06 4.53
N MET A 180 -14.40 3.41 5.55
CA MET A 180 -14.61 3.78 6.95
C MET A 180 -14.04 5.15 7.31
N ASP A 181 -12.88 5.55 6.76
CA ASP A 181 -12.33 6.91 6.93
C ASP A 181 -13.32 7.98 6.43
N ARG A 182 -14.05 7.66 5.35
CA ARG A 182 -15.07 8.54 4.77
C ARG A 182 -16.35 8.54 5.60
N GLU A 183 -16.85 7.37 5.98
CA GLU A 183 -18.09 7.21 6.75
C GLU A 183 -17.97 7.79 8.15
N LEU A 184 -16.89 7.49 8.87
CA LEU A 184 -16.62 8.02 10.22
C LEU A 184 -16.64 9.56 10.20
N ASN A 185 -16.01 10.19 9.20
CA ASN A 185 -16.04 11.65 9.06
C ASN A 185 -17.46 12.20 8.78
N VAL A 186 -18.29 11.49 8.01
CA VAL A 186 -19.69 11.89 7.77
C VAL A 186 -20.54 11.74 9.04
N TYR A 187 -20.46 10.62 9.75
CA TYR A 187 -21.19 10.41 11.01
C TYR A 187 -20.72 11.36 12.12
N ALA A 188 -19.42 11.62 12.21
CA ALA A 188 -18.86 12.60 13.14
C ALA A 188 -19.40 14.01 12.87
N MET A 189 -19.33 14.49 11.62
CA MET A 189 -19.87 15.80 11.27
C MET A 189 -21.39 15.88 11.54
N ARG A 190 -22.16 14.83 11.24
CA ARG A 190 -23.58 14.78 11.58
C ARG A 190 -23.84 14.80 13.09
N THR A 191 -23.03 14.11 13.88
CA THR A 191 -23.12 14.15 15.36
C THR A 191 -22.87 15.57 15.89
N ARG A 192 -21.89 16.28 15.32
CA ARG A 192 -21.56 17.68 15.66
C ARG A 192 -22.64 18.67 15.21
N GLU A 193 -23.25 18.46 14.04
CA GLU A 193 -24.39 19.25 13.55
C GLU A 193 -25.63 19.08 14.44
N TRP A 194 -25.92 17.84 14.88
CA TRP A 194 -27.12 17.51 15.65
C TRP A 194 -27.01 17.94 17.12
N TYR A 195 -25.93 17.55 17.81
CA TYR A 195 -25.70 17.98 19.20
C TYR A 195 -25.34 19.48 19.30
N GLY A 196 -24.82 20.07 18.21
CA GLY A 196 -24.57 21.52 18.10
C GLY A 196 -25.82 22.41 18.24
N TRP A 197 -27.03 21.85 18.20
CA TRP A 197 -28.26 22.56 18.55
C TRP A 197 -28.40 22.74 20.07
N HIS A 198 -28.03 21.71 20.85
CA HIS A 198 -28.02 21.76 22.32
C HIS A 198 -26.80 22.51 22.89
N PHE A 199 -25.62 22.31 22.29
CA PHE A 199 -24.37 22.91 22.77
C PHE A 199 -23.44 23.32 21.60
N PRO A 200 -23.69 24.47 20.96
CA PRO A 200 -22.94 24.91 19.77
C PRO A 200 -21.47 25.25 20.04
N GLU A 201 -21.11 25.58 21.28
CA GLU A 201 -19.76 26.04 21.65
C GLU A 201 -18.77 24.89 21.85
N MET A 202 -19.22 23.73 22.33
CA MET A 202 -18.41 22.51 22.36
C MET A 202 -17.88 22.12 20.96
N GLY A 203 -18.66 22.44 19.91
CA GLY A 203 -18.28 22.25 18.51
C GLY A 203 -17.15 23.16 18.01
N LYS A 204 -16.76 24.18 18.80
CA LYS A 204 -15.60 25.07 18.55
C LYS A 204 -14.41 24.72 19.44
N LEU A 205 -14.66 24.27 20.68
CA LEU A 205 -13.64 23.92 21.66
C LEU A 205 -12.96 22.57 21.35
N ILE A 206 -13.74 21.51 21.13
CA ILE A 206 -13.21 20.16 20.90
C ILE A 206 -13.05 19.93 19.39
N SER A 207 -11.83 19.94 18.88
CA SER A 207 -11.56 19.69 17.45
C SER A 207 -11.72 18.21 17.07
N ASP A 208 -11.22 17.30 17.91
CA ASP A 208 -11.35 15.85 17.69
C ASP A 208 -12.82 15.40 17.70
N HIS A 209 -13.10 14.39 16.88
CA HIS A 209 -14.43 13.84 16.64
C HIS A 209 -14.75 12.68 17.58
N VAL A 210 -13.75 11.89 17.99
CA VAL A 210 -13.94 10.75 18.90
C VAL A 210 -14.09 11.23 20.35
N ALA A 211 -13.27 12.20 20.78
CA ALA A 211 -13.43 12.90 22.05
C ALA A 211 -14.80 13.61 22.14
N TYR A 212 -15.23 14.31 21.10
CA TYR A 212 -16.55 14.97 21.05
C TYR A 212 -17.70 13.96 21.24
N ALA A 213 -17.64 12.80 20.58
CA ALA A 213 -18.62 11.73 20.76
C ALA A 213 -18.59 11.14 22.19
N ARG A 214 -17.40 10.97 22.79
CA ARG A 214 -17.26 10.48 24.17
C ARG A 214 -17.86 11.45 25.21
N VAL A 215 -17.65 12.77 25.04
CA VAL A 215 -18.21 13.81 25.93
C VAL A 215 -19.75 13.84 25.91
N ILE A 216 -20.37 13.61 24.74
CA ILE A 216 -21.84 13.50 24.64
C ILE A 216 -22.39 12.34 25.49
N ILE A 217 -21.66 11.23 25.56
CA ILE A 217 -22.07 10.05 26.33
C ILE A 217 -21.87 10.29 27.83
N THR A 218 -20.74 10.88 28.25
CA THR A 218 -20.45 11.08 29.68
C THR A 218 -21.27 12.18 30.33
N ALA A 219 -21.46 13.34 29.68
CA ALA A 219 -22.16 14.48 30.27
C ALA A 219 -23.64 14.57 29.86
N GLY A 220 -23.98 14.24 28.61
CA GLY A 220 -25.36 14.25 28.13
C GLY A 220 -25.98 15.64 27.98
N ARG A 221 -26.66 16.14 29.02
CA ARG A 221 -27.29 17.48 29.05
C ARG A 221 -26.30 18.50 29.59
N ARG A 222 -26.44 19.78 29.20
CA ARG A 222 -25.64 20.90 29.75
C ARG A 222 -25.53 20.87 31.28
N ASP A 223 -26.63 20.61 31.96
CA ASP A 223 -26.74 20.53 33.42
C ASP A 223 -25.69 19.56 34.02
N GLY A 224 -25.53 18.39 33.38
CA GLY A 224 -24.61 17.32 33.78
C GLY A 224 -23.13 17.62 33.56
N PHE A 225 -22.75 18.65 32.79
CA PHE A 225 -21.34 19.03 32.63
C PHE A 225 -20.72 19.54 33.93
N SER A 226 -21.52 20.06 34.85
CA SER A 226 -21.06 20.49 36.18
C SER A 226 -20.49 19.30 36.97
N GLU A 227 -21.28 18.24 37.15
CA GLU A 227 -20.93 17.05 37.93
C GLU A 227 -20.06 16.02 37.17
N ALA A 228 -20.16 15.94 35.84
CA ALA A 228 -19.46 14.92 35.06
C ALA A 228 -17.92 15.05 35.12
N ASP A 229 -17.24 13.91 35.29
CA ASP A 229 -15.80 13.81 35.06
C ASP A 229 -15.52 13.74 33.54
N LEU A 230 -14.67 14.65 33.06
CA LEU A 230 -14.22 14.74 31.68
C LEU A 230 -12.70 14.50 31.53
N THR A 231 -11.97 14.32 32.63
CA THR A 231 -10.50 14.16 32.65
C THR A 231 -10.02 12.91 31.92
N THR A 232 -10.87 11.88 31.86
CA THR A 232 -10.63 10.64 31.11
C THR A 232 -10.77 10.77 29.59
N VAL A 233 -11.29 11.90 29.10
CA VAL A 233 -11.61 12.14 27.68
C VAL A 233 -10.91 13.38 27.11
N LEU A 234 -10.70 14.42 27.93
CA LEU A 234 -10.13 15.71 27.54
C LEU A 234 -8.98 16.12 28.47
N PRO A 235 -7.97 16.86 27.96
CA PRO A 235 -7.05 17.63 28.80
C PRO A 235 -7.81 18.62 29.69
N GLU A 236 -7.31 18.82 30.91
CA GLU A 236 -7.92 19.63 31.97
C GLU A 236 -8.28 21.06 31.49
N GLU A 237 -7.36 21.76 30.83
CA GLU A 237 -7.57 23.09 30.22
C GLU A 237 -8.80 23.14 29.29
N ILE A 238 -9.06 22.06 28.55
CA ILE A 238 -10.20 21.97 27.60
C ILE A 238 -11.47 21.53 28.34
N ALA A 239 -11.35 20.66 29.35
CA ALA A 239 -12.47 20.26 30.19
C ALA A 239 -13.05 21.45 30.96
N GLU A 240 -12.22 22.27 31.61
CA GLU A 240 -12.65 23.50 32.29
C GLU A 240 -13.33 24.48 31.32
N ALA A 241 -12.72 24.72 30.16
CA ALA A 241 -13.29 25.60 29.13
C ALA A 241 -14.64 25.10 28.61
N VAL A 242 -14.84 23.77 28.52
CA VAL A 242 -16.13 23.16 28.15
C VAL A 242 -17.16 23.27 29.29
N LYS A 243 -16.77 23.15 30.56
CA LYS A 243 -17.68 23.39 31.70
C LYS A 243 -18.14 24.85 31.78
N ALA A 244 -17.21 25.80 31.72
CA ALA A 244 -17.54 27.23 31.70
C ALA A 244 -18.39 27.64 30.49
N ALA A 245 -18.15 27.02 29.32
CA ALA A 245 -19.01 27.22 28.15
C ALA A 245 -20.40 26.60 28.31
N ALA A 246 -20.58 25.53 29.09
CA ALA A 246 -21.89 24.91 29.30
C ALA A 246 -22.83 25.82 30.12
N GLU A 247 -22.31 26.47 31.18
CA GLU A 247 -23.05 27.42 32.02
C GLU A 247 -23.54 28.66 31.26
N ILE A 248 -22.76 29.14 30.29
CA ILE A 248 -23.03 30.36 29.52
C ILE A 248 -23.73 30.05 28.18
N SER A 249 -23.93 28.77 27.83
CA SER A 249 -24.19 28.38 26.44
C SER A 249 -25.52 28.88 25.87
N MET A 250 -25.46 29.40 24.64
CA MET A 250 -26.62 29.90 23.90
C MET A 250 -27.48 28.81 23.23
N GLY A 251 -27.24 27.53 23.50
CA GLY A 251 -27.99 26.41 22.92
C GLY A 251 -29.42 26.26 23.45
N THR A 252 -30.25 25.49 22.73
CA THR A 252 -31.62 25.17 23.14
C THR A 252 -31.66 23.90 23.99
N ASP A 253 -32.61 23.79 24.91
CA ASP A 253 -32.87 22.52 25.58
C ASP A 253 -33.52 21.51 24.63
N VAL A 254 -33.21 20.23 24.85
CA VAL A 254 -33.54 19.11 23.97
C VAL A 254 -34.30 18.06 24.80
N SER A 255 -35.20 17.30 24.16
CA SER A 255 -35.93 16.24 24.84
C SER A 255 -34.99 15.08 25.20
N ASP A 256 -35.32 14.31 26.23
CA ASP A 256 -34.48 13.18 26.60
C ASP A 256 -34.56 12.04 25.55
N GLU A 257 -35.67 11.92 24.82
CA GLU A 257 -35.82 11.03 23.64
C GLU A 257 -34.85 11.43 22.51
N ASP A 258 -34.76 12.71 22.16
CA ASP A 258 -33.80 13.22 21.17
C ASP A 258 -32.35 13.02 21.66
N LEU A 259 -32.10 13.25 22.96
CA LEU A 259 -30.79 13.09 23.57
C LEU A 259 -30.31 11.63 23.54
N GLU A 260 -31.19 10.66 23.79
CA GLU A 260 -30.89 9.23 23.67
C GLU A 260 -30.51 8.86 22.23
N ASN A 261 -31.24 9.38 21.23
CA ASN A 261 -30.91 9.17 19.82
C ASN A 261 -29.52 9.75 19.45
N VAL A 262 -29.18 10.94 19.97
CA VAL A 262 -27.87 11.55 19.76
C VAL A 262 -26.74 10.79 20.47
N LYS A 263 -26.98 10.31 21.70
CA LYS A 263 -26.05 9.44 22.44
C LYS A 263 -25.82 8.11 21.73
N LEU A 264 -26.86 7.53 21.12
CA LEU A 264 -26.76 6.29 20.34
C LEU A 264 -25.92 6.50 19.06
N LEU A 265 -26.09 7.63 18.36
CA LEU A 265 -25.22 7.99 17.23
C LEU A 265 -23.76 8.21 17.67
N ALA A 266 -23.53 8.89 18.80
CA ALA A 266 -22.20 9.08 19.35
C ALA A 266 -21.53 7.74 19.74
N ALA A 267 -22.28 6.79 20.30
CA ALA A 267 -21.80 5.44 20.59
C ALA A 267 -21.42 4.67 19.32
N GLN A 268 -22.20 4.80 18.24
CA GLN A 268 -21.85 4.24 16.93
C GLN A 268 -20.55 4.83 16.38
N VAL A 269 -20.33 6.16 16.46
CA VAL A 269 -19.09 6.80 16.02
C VAL A 269 -17.86 6.23 16.75
N ILE A 270 -17.97 5.97 18.05
CA ILE A 270 -16.90 5.36 18.85
C ILE A 270 -16.66 3.90 18.41
N GLN A 271 -17.71 3.09 18.27
CA GLN A 271 -17.62 1.71 17.80
C GLN A 271 -16.98 1.61 16.40
N TYR A 272 -17.33 2.52 15.48
CA TYR A 272 -16.69 2.61 14.16
C TYR A 272 -15.19 2.97 14.28
N SER A 273 -14.82 3.89 15.17
CA SER A 273 -13.41 4.25 15.42
C SER A 273 -12.60 3.10 16.02
N GLU A 274 -13.21 2.30 16.90
CA GLU A 274 -12.59 1.13 17.51
C GLU A 274 -12.45 -0.01 16.51
N TYR A 275 -13.49 -0.30 15.72
CA TYR A 275 -13.44 -1.30 14.65
C TYR A 275 -12.44 -0.93 13.55
N ARG A 276 -12.34 0.36 13.16
CA ARG A 276 -11.30 0.89 12.27
C ARG A 276 -9.90 0.59 12.79
N SER A 277 -9.69 0.72 14.10
CA SER A 277 -8.42 0.43 14.77
C SER A 277 -8.11 -1.07 14.79
N GLN A 278 -9.12 -1.92 15.04
CA GLN A 278 -9.01 -3.39 14.94
C GLN A 278 -8.63 -3.83 13.52
N ILE A 279 -9.27 -3.29 12.48
CA ILE A 279 -8.93 -3.59 11.07
C ILE A 279 -7.52 -3.10 10.73
N SER A 280 -7.11 -1.94 11.26
CA SER A 280 -5.74 -1.42 11.07
C SER A 280 -4.69 -2.39 11.64
N ASN A 281 -4.89 -2.89 12.86
CA ASN A 281 -4.01 -3.86 13.50
C ASN A 281 -4.02 -5.23 12.78
N PHE A 282 -5.20 -5.69 12.34
CA PHE A 282 -5.32 -6.88 11.50
C PHE A 282 -4.55 -6.75 10.18
N LEU A 283 -4.65 -5.59 9.52
CA LEU A 283 -3.96 -5.32 8.27
C LEU A 283 -2.44 -5.21 8.47
N GLU A 284 -1.96 -4.60 9.56
CA GLU A 284 -0.54 -4.60 9.89
C GLU A 284 0.00 -6.03 10.08
N ASN A 285 -0.64 -6.83 10.94
CA ASN A 285 -0.23 -8.21 11.21
C ASN A 285 -0.28 -9.08 9.94
N ARG A 286 -1.35 -8.96 9.14
CA ARG A 286 -1.46 -9.69 7.87
C ARG A 286 -0.43 -9.23 6.84
N MET A 287 -0.04 -7.95 6.82
CA MET A 287 0.98 -7.45 5.90
C MET A 287 2.40 -7.89 6.30
N ARG A 288 2.72 -7.87 7.60
CA ARG A 288 4.00 -8.41 8.12
C ARG A 288 4.20 -9.86 7.69
N ALA A 289 3.16 -10.68 7.85
CA ALA A 289 3.17 -12.09 7.46
C ALA A 289 3.17 -12.35 5.94
N LEU A 290 2.68 -11.41 5.12
CA LEU A 290 2.55 -11.57 3.66
C LEU A 290 3.72 -10.97 2.87
N ALA A 291 4.22 -9.80 3.29
CA ALA A 291 5.22 -9.03 2.57
C ALA A 291 6.12 -8.25 3.56
N PRO A 292 6.99 -8.96 4.30
CA PRO A 292 7.83 -8.37 5.35
C PRO A 292 8.80 -7.32 4.78
N ASN A 293 9.41 -7.55 3.61
CA ASN A 293 10.38 -6.61 3.04
C ASN A 293 9.71 -5.35 2.48
N LEU A 294 8.53 -5.47 1.86
CA LEU A 294 7.67 -4.35 1.51
C LEU A 294 7.29 -3.52 2.75
N THR A 295 6.90 -4.18 3.84
CA THR A 295 6.49 -3.55 5.10
C THR A 295 7.62 -2.74 5.70
N ALA A 296 8.81 -3.33 5.83
CA ALA A 296 9.99 -2.65 6.34
C ALA A 296 10.38 -1.42 5.49
N LEU A 297 10.29 -1.53 4.16
CA LEU A 297 10.68 -0.45 3.24
C LEU A 297 9.71 0.74 3.21
N VAL A 298 8.40 0.49 3.17
CA VAL A 298 7.39 1.52 2.82
C VAL A 298 6.37 1.78 3.95
N GLY A 299 6.20 0.82 4.87
CA GLY A 299 5.13 0.79 5.88
C GLY A 299 3.88 0.07 5.39
N TRP A 300 3.21 -0.66 6.27
CA TRP A 300 2.11 -1.58 5.93
C TRP A 300 0.99 -0.90 5.13
N LEU A 301 0.48 0.26 5.58
CA LEU A 301 -0.63 0.96 4.95
C LEU A 301 -0.34 1.37 3.49
N VAL A 302 0.89 1.79 3.22
CA VAL A 302 1.31 2.22 1.87
C VAL A 302 1.58 1.01 0.98
N GLY A 303 2.21 -0.04 1.51
CA GLY A 303 2.35 -1.34 0.83
C GLY A 303 0.98 -1.94 0.46
N ALA A 304 0.02 -1.88 1.37
CA ALA A 304 -1.34 -2.37 1.16
C ALA A 304 -2.07 -1.61 0.05
N LYS A 305 -1.96 -0.27 0.01
CA LYS A 305 -2.51 0.54 -1.09
C LYS A 305 -1.84 0.25 -2.44
N LEU A 306 -0.54 -0.07 -2.47
CA LEU A 306 0.14 -0.52 -3.70
C LEU A 306 -0.41 -1.87 -4.20
N ILE A 307 -0.60 -2.86 -3.30
CA ILE A 307 -1.19 -4.17 -3.65
C ILE A 307 -2.64 -3.99 -4.13
N ALA A 308 -3.45 -3.20 -3.42
CA ALA A 308 -4.84 -2.92 -3.77
C ALA A 308 -5.01 -2.26 -5.15
N HIS A 309 -4.06 -1.41 -5.57
CA HIS A 309 -4.06 -0.79 -6.89
C HIS A 309 -3.44 -1.69 -7.98
N ALA A 310 -2.56 -2.64 -7.63
CA ALA A 310 -2.04 -3.64 -8.57
C ALA A 310 -2.97 -4.84 -8.78
N GLY A 311 -3.91 -5.09 -7.85
CA GLY A 311 -4.89 -6.17 -7.91
C GLY A 311 -4.37 -7.53 -7.39
N SER A 312 -3.06 -7.73 -7.31
CA SER A 312 -2.41 -8.81 -6.54
C SER A 312 -0.95 -8.47 -6.22
N LEU A 313 -0.38 -9.14 -5.21
CA LEU A 313 1.03 -9.03 -4.86
C LEU A 313 1.94 -9.51 -6.01
N ARG A 314 1.53 -10.59 -6.69
CA ARG A 314 2.26 -11.15 -7.85
C ARG A 314 2.25 -10.21 -9.05
N ASN A 315 1.17 -9.47 -9.30
CA ASN A 315 1.15 -8.44 -10.36
C ASN A 315 2.00 -7.20 -9.99
N LEU A 316 2.03 -6.86 -8.69
CA LEU A 316 2.87 -5.78 -8.17
C LEU A 316 4.37 -6.11 -8.27
N SER A 317 4.80 -7.36 -8.05
CA SER A 317 6.21 -7.75 -8.15
C SER A 317 6.73 -7.79 -9.59
N MET A 318 5.87 -8.13 -10.56
CA MET A 318 6.19 -8.05 -12.00
C MET A 318 6.34 -6.60 -12.49
N SER A 319 5.65 -5.65 -11.87
CA SER A 319 5.71 -4.23 -12.25
C SER A 319 7.13 -3.64 -12.11
N PRO A 320 7.61 -2.83 -13.06
CA PRO A 320 8.93 -2.20 -12.96
C PRO A 320 8.92 -1.04 -11.95
N ALA A 321 10.09 -0.76 -11.37
CA ALA A 321 10.28 0.30 -10.37
C ALA A 321 9.79 1.69 -10.83
N SER A 322 9.86 1.99 -12.13
CA SER A 322 9.33 3.23 -12.72
C SER A 322 7.80 3.33 -12.63
N THR A 323 7.08 2.22 -12.82
CA THR A 323 5.63 2.15 -12.63
C THR A 323 5.28 2.26 -11.16
N ILE A 324 5.96 1.49 -10.29
CA ILE A 324 5.77 1.54 -8.82
C ILE A 324 6.02 2.96 -8.26
N GLN A 325 6.94 3.73 -8.85
CA GLN A 325 7.19 5.12 -8.46
C GLN A 325 5.98 6.04 -8.66
N ILE A 326 5.19 5.84 -9.74
CA ILE A 326 4.12 6.74 -10.20
C ILE A 326 2.70 6.16 -10.03
N LEU A 327 2.61 4.99 -9.40
CA LEU A 327 1.40 4.21 -9.16
C LEU A 327 0.39 5.00 -8.30
N GLY A 328 -0.84 5.16 -8.77
CA GLY A 328 -1.87 6.05 -8.20
C GLY A 328 -1.81 7.52 -8.70
N ALA A 329 -0.94 7.86 -9.66
CA ALA A 329 -0.88 9.18 -10.31
C ALA A 329 -1.19 9.14 -11.82
N GLU A 330 -1.78 8.05 -12.32
CA GLU A 330 -2.04 7.74 -13.73
C GLU A 330 -2.82 8.85 -14.44
N LYS A 331 -3.87 9.39 -13.80
CA LYS A 331 -4.68 10.47 -14.35
C LYS A 331 -3.88 11.77 -14.58
N ALA A 332 -2.85 12.02 -13.77
CA ALA A 332 -1.92 13.13 -13.98
C ALA A 332 -0.83 12.78 -15.00
N LEU A 333 -0.33 11.55 -14.98
CA LEU A 333 0.67 11.02 -15.90
C LEU A 333 0.19 11.04 -17.35
N PHE A 334 -0.94 10.39 -17.65
CA PHE A 334 -1.49 10.32 -19.01
C PHE A 334 -1.94 11.69 -19.54
N ARG A 335 -2.40 12.59 -18.66
CA ARG A 335 -2.65 13.99 -19.04
C ARG A 335 -1.36 14.69 -19.45
N ALA A 336 -0.31 14.60 -18.63
CA ALA A 336 0.98 15.24 -18.90
C ALA A 336 1.63 14.69 -20.18
N LEU A 337 1.60 13.38 -20.41
CA LEU A 337 2.08 12.75 -21.64
C LEU A 337 1.33 13.25 -22.87
N LYS A 338 -0.01 13.30 -22.83
CA LYS A 338 -0.84 13.81 -23.94
C LYS A 338 -0.56 15.29 -24.27
N THR A 339 -0.30 16.12 -23.26
CA THR A 339 0.00 17.55 -23.45
C THR A 339 1.50 17.88 -23.51
N LYS A 340 2.38 16.86 -23.65
CA LYS A 340 3.86 16.99 -23.60
C LYS A 340 4.40 17.82 -22.41
N HIS A 341 3.70 17.78 -21.27
CA HIS A 341 4.05 18.50 -20.05
C HIS A 341 4.88 17.62 -19.11
N ASN A 342 5.56 18.25 -18.14
CA ASN A 342 6.25 17.55 -17.05
C ASN A 342 5.33 16.55 -16.34
N THR A 343 5.79 15.30 -16.23
CA THR A 343 5.09 14.17 -15.58
C THR A 343 5.15 14.23 -14.04
N PRO A 344 4.22 13.56 -13.33
CA PRO A 344 4.30 13.43 -11.87
C PRO A 344 5.56 12.65 -11.45
N LYS A 345 6.13 13.03 -10.29
CA LYS A 345 7.40 12.46 -9.77
C LYS A 345 7.19 11.35 -8.74
N TYR A 346 5.95 11.15 -8.30
CA TYR A 346 5.54 10.18 -7.28
C TYR A 346 4.02 9.97 -7.37
N GLY A 347 3.57 8.77 -6.99
CA GLY A 347 2.17 8.46 -6.68
C GLY A 347 1.99 8.11 -5.20
N ILE A 348 1.39 6.96 -4.91
CA ILE A 348 1.10 6.42 -3.55
C ILE A 348 2.33 6.46 -2.62
N LEU A 349 3.54 6.21 -3.16
CA LEU A 349 4.80 6.30 -2.39
C LEU A 349 5.08 7.68 -1.75
N TYR A 350 4.40 8.75 -2.16
CA TYR A 350 4.50 10.06 -1.50
C TYR A 350 4.15 10.01 0.00
N ASN A 351 3.23 9.12 0.37
CA ASN A 351 2.74 8.96 1.75
C ASN A 351 3.64 8.03 2.60
N SER A 352 4.73 7.48 2.04
CA SER A 352 5.71 6.70 2.81
C SER A 352 6.53 7.61 3.74
N SER A 353 6.86 7.14 4.94
CA SER A 353 7.58 7.93 5.95
C SER A 353 8.90 8.52 5.43
N LEU A 354 9.66 7.72 4.68
CA LEU A 354 10.93 8.11 4.08
C LEU A 354 10.80 9.24 3.02
N VAL A 355 9.73 9.24 2.22
CA VAL A 355 9.47 10.31 1.23
C VAL A 355 8.83 11.53 1.91
N GLY A 356 8.07 11.34 2.98
CA GLY A 356 7.52 12.40 3.82
C GLY A 356 8.61 13.27 4.45
N GLN A 357 9.62 12.65 5.06
CA GLN A 357 10.76 13.30 5.74
C GLN A 357 11.67 14.11 4.82
N ALA A 358 11.80 13.72 3.55
CA ALA A 358 12.78 14.31 2.63
C ALA A 358 12.42 15.75 2.18
N SER A 359 13.42 16.60 1.99
CA SER A 359 13.18 17.98 1.52
C SER A 359 12.57 18.01 0.10
N GLN A 360 11.77 19.03 -0.22
CA GLN A 360 11.01 19.08 -1.49
C GLN A 360 11.88 18.98 -2.76
N LYS A 361 13.18 19.25 -2.67
CA LYS A 361 14.16 19.08 -3.76
C LYS A 361 14.69 17.64 -3.88
N THR A 362 14.73 16.90 -2.78
CA THR A 362 15.26 15.52 -2.69
C THR A 362 14.15 14.46 -2.73
N LYS A 363 12.90 14.76 -2.34
CA LYS A 363 11.73 13.85 -2.44
C LYS A 363 11.68 13.06 -3.74
N GLY A 364 11.78 13.73 -4.89
CA GLY A 364 11.75 13.06 -6.21
C GLY A 364 12.96 12.19 -6.55
N LYS A 365 14.08 12.32 -5.82
CA LYS A 365 15.24 11.41 -5.89
C LYS A 365 15.04 10.22 -4.94
N ILE A 366 14.57 10.50 -3.71
CA ILE A 366 14.28 9.49 -2.68
C ILE A 366 13.17 8.55 -3.15
N ALA A 367 12.04 9.06 -3.66
CA ALA A 367 10.93 8.25 -4.16
C ALA A 367 11.36 7.27 -5.27
N ARG A 368 12.28 7.67 -6.16
CA ARG A 368 12.85 6.77 -7.18
C ARG A 368 13.74 5.69 -6.58
N MET A 369 14.62 6.05 -5.64
CA MET A 369 15.50 5.07 -4.98
C MET A 369 14.71 4.11 -4.10
N LEU A 370 13.67 4.60 -3.41
CA LEU A 370 12.72 3.79 -2.66
C LEU A 370 11.98 2.83 -3.61
N ALA A 371 11.33 3.32 -4.67
CA ALA A 371 10.64 2.47 -5.65
C ALA A 371 11.54 1.37 -6.24
N ALA A 372 12.83 1.68 -6.50
CA ALA A 372 13.81 0.70 -6.96
C ALA A 372 14.16 -0.37 -5.92
N LYS A 373 14.15 -0.06 -4.62
CA LYS A 373 14.34 -1.05 -3.55
C LYS A 373 13.06 -1.79 -3.21
N THR A 374 11.91 -1.12 -3.23
CA THR A 374 10.57 -1.72 -3.10
C THR A 374 10.33 -2.76 -4.19
N ALA A 375 10.67 -2.47 -5.45
CA ALA A 375 10.56 -3.43 -6.56
C ALA A 375 11.44 -4.69 -6.39
N LEU A 376 12.55 -4.60 -5.65
CA LEU A 376 13.37 -5.77 -5.31
C LEU A 376 12.78 -6.54 -4.13
N GLY A 377 12.39 -5.86 -3.04
CA GLY A 377 11.76 -6.47 -1.87
C GLY A 377 10.47 -7.21 -2.23
N LEU A 378 9.62 -6.60 -3.07
CA LEU A 378 8.40 -7.20 -3.62
C LEU A 378 8.65 -8.49 -4.41
N ARG A 379 9.81 -8.64 -5.06
CA ARG A 379 10.15 -9.85 -5.82
C ARG A 379 10.70 -10.95 -4.95
N ILE A 380 11.36 -10.59 -3.85
CA ILE A 380 11.76 -11.52 -2.79
C ILE A 380 10.46 -12.04 -2.13
N ASP A 381 9.68 -11.13 -1.52
CA ASP A 381 8.40 -11.43 -0.85
C ASP A 381 7.44 -12.29 -1.70
N ALA A 382 7.39 -12.10 -3.01
CA ALA A 382 6.41 -12.75 -3.92
C ALA A 382 6.94 -13.94 -4.75
N ILE A 383 8.22 -14.31 -4.65
CA ILE A 383 8.82 -15.39 -5.47
C ILE A 383 9.64 -16.36 -4.62
N GLU A 384 10.37 -15.89 -3.60
CA GLU A 384 11.15 -16.75 -2.70
C GLU A 384 10.29 -17.82 -1.99
N PRO A 385 9.06 -17.53 -1.51
CA PRO A 385 8.19 -18.56 -0.94
C PRO A 385 7.67 -19.57 -1.98
N ILE A 386 7.70 -19.25 -3.27
CA ILE A 386 7.28 -20.19 -4.32
C ILE A 386 8.39 -21.20 -4.57
N MET A 387 9.63 -20.72 -4.73
CA MET A 387 10.77 -21.60 -5.03
C MET A 387 11.10 -22.55 -3.87
N ARG A 388 11.00 -22.09 -2.61
CA ARG A 388 11.18 -22.95 -1.43
C ARG A 388 10.12 -24.06 -1.27
N ASN A 389 9.03 -24.03 -2.06
CA ASN A 389 7.98 -25.06 -2.06
C ASN A 389 8.07 -26.04 -3.24
N GLU A 390 8.99 -25.84 -4.20
CA GLU A 390 9.18 -26.78 -5.32
C GLU A 390 10.12 -27.95 -4.94
N ASP A 391 11.00 -27.75 -3.97
CA ASP A 391 11.85 -28.79 -3.36
C ASP A 391 11.10 -29.60 -2.28
N GLU A 392 10.09 -30.39 -2.69
CA GLU A 392 9.16 -31.10 -1.80
C GLU A 392 9.81 -32.07 -0.79
N GLU A 393 11.09 -32.44 -0.95
CA GLU A 393 11.77 -33.46 -0.13
C GLU A 393 12.41 -32.92 1.17
N GLU A 394 12.83 -31.65 1.24
CA GLU A 394 13.30 -31.00 2.49
C GLU A 394 12.23 -30.16 3.20
N ALA A 395 11.11 -29.85 2.52
CA ALA A 395 10.08 -28.95 3.02
C ALA A 395 9.48 -29.38 4.38
N ALA A 396 9.32 -30.68 4.63
CA ALA A 396 8.72 -31.17 5.88
C ALA A 396 9.61 -30.98 7.13
N ALA A 397 10.93 -31.14 6.99
CA ALA A 397 11.88 -30.90 8.08
C ALA A 397 12.15 -29.39 8.26
N THR A 398 12.30 -28.67 7.15
CA THR A 398 12.56 -27.23 7.18
C THR A 398 11.34 -26.38 7.53
N ALA A 399 10.10 -26.88 7.42
CA ALA A 399 8.90 -26.18 7.87
C ALA A 399 8.86 -26.02 9.41
N ALA A 400 9.33 -27.01 10.16
CA ALA A 400 9.48 -26.88 11.62
C ALA A 400 10.52 -25.81 11.96
N ALA A 401 11.70 -25.85 11.34
CA ALA A 401 12.73 -24.83 11.51
C ALA A 401 12.29 -23.43 11.00
N ALA A 402 11.41 -23.34 9.99
CA ALA A 402 10.91 -22.09 9.43
C ALA A 402 9.79 -21.43 10.26
N ALA A 403 9.17 -22.18 11.18
CA ALA A 403 8.35 -21.61 12.24
C ALA A 403 9.21 -20.83 13.24
N ASP A 404 10.39 -21.35 13.57
CA ASP A 404 11.39 -20.72 14.45
C ASP A 404 12.35 -19.75 13.74
N GLN A 405 12.27 -19.59 12.41
CA GLN A 405 12.99 -18.50 11.71
C GLN A 405 12.33 -17.16 12.04
N ASP A 406 13.05 -16.31 12.78
CA ASP A 406 12.60 -14.98 13.23
C ASP A 406 12.03 -14.10 12.10
N GLU A 407 11.06 -13.24 12.43
CA GLU A 407 10.55 -12.21 11.50
C GLU A 407 11.68 -11.28 11.00
N GLU A 408 12.77 -11.16 11.76
CA GLU A 408 13.95 -10.37 11.41
C GLU A 408 14.72 -10.95 10.21
N GLU A 409 14.85 -12.26 10.09
CA GLU A 409 15.49 -12.89 8.91
C GLU A 409 14.65 -12.62 7.65
N LYS A 410 13.34 -12.88 7.75
CA LYS A 410 12.37 -12.70 6.65
C LYS A 410 12.25 -11.24 6.19
N SER A 411 12.57 -10.27 7.06
CA SER A 411 12.57 -8.82 6.76
C SER A 411 13.96 -8.20 6.53
N LEU A 412 15.04 -8.98 6.63
CA LEU A 412 16.44 -8.53 6.62
C LEU A 412 16.80 -7.72 5.36
N PHE A 413 16.31 -8.12 4.18
CA PHE A 413 16.54 -7.35 2.95
C PHE A 413 15.88 -5.97 3.04
N GLY A 414 14.62 -5.90 3.48
CA GLY A 414 13.87 -4.67 3.65
C GLY A 414 14.53 -3.72 4.65
N ILE A 415 14.93 -4.23 5.82
CA ILE A 415 15.65 -3.48 6.85
C ILE A 415 16.99 -2.95 6.31
N THR A 416 17.84 -3.81 5.75
CA THR A 416 19.16 -3.38 5.24
C THR A 416 19.05 -2.39 4.08
N GLN A 417 18.04 -2.51 3.21
CA GLN A 417 17.82 -1.54 2.14
C GLN A 417 17.23 -0.23 2.70
N ARG A 418 16.38 -0.28 3.73
CA ARG A 418 15.88 0.91 4.44
C ARG A 418 17.01 1.73 5.04
N THR A 419 17.88 1.12 5.85
CA THR A 419 19.03 1.81 6.47
C THR A 419 19.96 2.44 5.43
N ARG A 420 20.18 1.76 4.29
CA ARG A 420 20.94 2.31 3.14
C ARG A 420 20.26 3.55 2.53
N LEU A 421 18.94 3.56 2.42
CA LEU A 421 18.17 4.69 1.91
C LEU A 421 18.11 5.86 2.91
N GLU A 422 17.98 5.59 4.21
CA GLU A 422 17.98 6.61 5.28
C GLU A 422 19.34 7.29 5.40
N ASN A 423 20.45 6.53 5.35
CA ASN A 423 21.79 7.11 5.25
C ASN A 423 21.96 7.93 3.95
N ARG A 424 21.37 7.49 2.84
CA ARG A 424 21.39 8.27 1.58
C ARG A 424 20.52 9.53 1.64
N LEU A 425 19.45 9.54 2.43
CA LEU A 425 18.63 10.72 2.72
C LEU A 425 19.43 11.74 3.54
N ARG A 426 20.07 11.30 4.63
CA ARG A 426 20.96 12.15 5.45
C ARG A 426 22.09 12.76 4.60
N MET A 427 22.69 11.98 3.69
CA MET A 427 23.68 12.46 2.72
C MET A 427 23.14 13.37 1.59
N LEU A 428 21.82 13.51 1.43
CA LEU A 428 21.21 14.34 0.38
C LEU A 428 20.66 15.66 0.91
N ASP A 429 20.02 15.65 2.08
CA ASP A 429 19.52 16.85 2.74
C ASP A 429 20.58 17.51 3.64
N GLY A 430 21.50 16.73 4.22
CA GLY A 430 22.67 17.22 4.95
C GLY A 430 23.83 17.71 4.08
N LYS A 431 23.60 17.91 2.77
CA LYS A 431 24.63 18.50 1.90
C LYS A 431 24.78 19.99 2.22
N PRO A 432 26.02 20.49 2.46
CA PRO A 432 26.22 21.91 2.66
C PRO A 432 25.72 22.68 1.43
N LEU A 433 25.05 23.81 1.69
CA LEU A 433 24.72 24.75 0.63
C LEU A 433 26.02 25.21 -0.03
N LEU A 434 26.06 25.25 -1.37
CA LEU A 434 27.23 25.76 -2.09
C LEU A 434 27.56 27.17 -1.55
N PRO A 435 28.83 27.48 -1.26
CA PRO A 435 29.24 28.74 -0.65
C PRO A 435 28.70 29.91 -1.47
N LYS A 436 27.93 30.78 -0.81
CA LYS A 436 26.98 31.66 -1.50
C LYS A 436 27.63 32.98 -1.93
N GLY A 437 28.63 32.86 -2.80
CA GLY A 437 29.57 33.92 -3.12
C GLY A 437 30.68 34.03 -2.07
N VAL A 438 31.55 35.04 -2.24
CA VAL A 438 32.59 35.37 -1.27
C VAL A 438 31.98 36.10 -0.07
N ALA A 439 32.55 35.93 1.12
CA ALA A 439 32.16 36.65 2.33
C ALA A 439 32.58 38.14 2.22
N VAL A 440 31.68 38.95 1.66
CA VAL A 440 31.82 40.40 1.53
C VAL A 440 31.48 41.09 2.86
N GLY A 441 32.33 42.03 3.29
CA GLY A 441 32.12 42.88 4.46
C GLY A 441 31.14 44.04 4.19
N PRO A 442 30.89 44.92 5.18
CA PRO A 442 30.03 46.09 5.02
C PRO A 442 30.45 46.98 3.84
N ASP A 443 31.76 47.12 3.64
CA ASP A 443 32.41 48.05 2.70
C ASP A 443 32.47 47.51 1.25
N GLY A 444 31.75 46.43 0.95
CA GLY A 444 31.75 45.78 -0.37
C GLY A 444 33.01 44.95 -0.69
N GLN A 445 34.07 45.07 0.11
CA GLN A 445 35.30 44.29 -0.04
C GLN A 445 35.16 42.86 0.48
N ILE A 446 35.99 41.95 -0.04
CA ILE A 446 36.16 40.58 0.48
C ILE A 446 36.79 40.66 1.87
N LYS A 447 36.34 39.82 2.83
CA LYS A 447 37.02 39.65 4.12
C LYS A 447 38.42 39.03 3.95
N GLY A 448 39.42 39.88 3.71
CA GLY A 448 40.83 39.61 3.97
C GLY A 448 41.25 40.11 5.37
N PRO A 449 42.55 40.04 5.71
CA PRO A 449 43.10 40.89 6.78
C PRO A 449 42.88 42.37 6.41
N GLY A 450 42.66 43.21 7.42
CA GLY A 450 42.60 44.66 7.23
C GLY A 450 43.95 45.24 6.78
N ALA A 451 43.95 46.49 6.33
CA ALA A 451 45.20 47.22 6.11
C ALA A 451 46.02 47.21 7.42
N PHE A 452 47.32 46.94 7.32
CA PHE A 452 48.19 46.81 8.48
C PHE A 452 48.37 48.16 9.19
N SER A 453 47.67 48.34 10.31
CA SER A 453 47.89 49.43 11.25
C SER A 453 48.79 48.98 12.39
N VAL A 454 49.84 49.75 12.68
CA VAL A 454 50.57 49.61 13.94
C VAL A 454 49.68 50.20 15.04
N ASN A 455 49.14 49.34 15.90
CA ASN A 455 48.41 49.80 17.08
C ASN A 455 49.43 50.29 18.11
N GLU A 456 49.23 51.48 18.68
CA GLU A 456 50.10 52.02 19.73
C GLU A 456 49.99 51.20 21.02
N ALA A 457 50.93 50.27 21.21
CA ALA A 457 51.12 49.57 22.47
C ALA A 457 52.03 50.40 23.38
N ARG A 458 51.56 50.74 24.59
CA ARG A 458 52.42 51.32 25.63
C ARG A 458 53.38 50.25 26.14
N GLY A 459 54.64 50.33 25.69
CA GLY A 459 55.73 49.56 26.28
C GLY A 459 55.98 49.99 27.73
N TYR A 460 56.44 49.05 28.56
CA TYR A 460 57.06 49.37 29.83
C TYR A 460 58.42 50.06 29.58
N ASN A 461 58.82 50.99 30.44
CA ASN A 461 60.08 51.71 30.30
C ASN A 461 61.12 51.19 31.29
N ASP A 462 62.01 50.32 30.83
CA ASP A 462 63.07 49.72 31.64
C ASP A 462 64.05 50.75 32.24
N GLU A 463 64.11 51.97 31.69
CA GLU A 463 64.92 53.07 32.26
C GLU A 463 64.40 53.57 33.62
N ALA A 464 63.17 53.22 34.03
CA ALA A 464 62.57 53.63 35.30
C ALA A 464 63.11 52.86 36.53
N ASP A 465 63.62 51.64 36.35
CA ASP A 465 64.09 50.77 37.45
C ASP A 465 65.60 50.95 37.76
N GLY A 466 66.27 51.90 37.09
CA GLY A 466 67.70 52.16 37.24
C GLY A 466 68.09 52.92 38.50
N ILE A 467 68.40 52.22 39.60
CA ILE A 467 68.99 52.84 40.81
C ILE A 467 70.37 53.44 40.50
N ALA A 468 70.58 54.69 40.91
CA ALA A 468 71.64 55.54 40.38
C ALA A 468 73.08 55.13 40.74
N ASN A 469 73.94 54.96 39.72
CA ASN A 469 75.37 55.28 39.73
C ASN A 469 75.97 55.20 38.31
N GLY A 470 76.55 56.30 37.77
CA GLY A 470 77.39 56.26 36.56
C GLY A 470 77.08 57.29 35.46
N THR A 471 77.88 58.35 35.42
CA THR A 471 78.09 59.37 34.35
C THR A 471 77.48 59.18 32.94
N PRO A 472 76.88 60.22 32.32
CA PRO A 472 76.22 60.14 31.01
C PRO A 472 77.17 60.29 29.79
N LYS A 473 76.76 59.75 28.63
CA LYS A 473 77.26 60.13 27.28
C LYS A 473 76.16 60.02 26.21
N PRO A 474 76.22 60.77 25.08
CA PRO A 474 75.00 61.12 24.35
C PRO A 474 74.89 60.66 22.88
N SER A 475 73.63 60.69 22.41
CA SER A 475 73.13 61.00 21.06
C SER A 475 73.38 60.06 19.86
N LYS A 476 72.32 59.87 19.06
CA LYS A 476 72.22 60.41 17.68
C LYS A 476 70.78 60.35 17.12
N LYS A 477 70.24 61.51 16.71
CA LYS A 477 69.22 61.62 15.64
C LYS A 477 69.93 61.58 14.26
N PRO A 478 69.23 61.34 13.13
CA PRO A 478 68.58 62.43 12.37
C PRO A 478 67.03 62.29 12.36
N LEU A 479 66.18 63.32 12.33
CA LEU A 479 66.20 64.73 11.87
C LEU A 479 65.74 64.93 10.40
N ILE A 480 64.88 65.96 10.20
CA ILE A 480 64.03 66.31 9.02
C ILE A 480 62.74 65.45 8.90
N GLU A 481 61.55 65.83 9.42
CA GLU A 481 61.16 66.93 10.34
C GLU A 481 60.69 68.29 9.72
N GLU A 482 59.98 68.31 8.57
CA GLU A 482 59.11 69.44 8.09
C GLU A 482 57.66 69.27 8.64
N VAL A 483 57.17 70.07 9.61
CA VAL A 483 56.51 71.41 9.49
C VAL A 483 55.15 71.31 8.75
N LEU A 484 54.01 71.10 9.41
CA LEU A 484 53.24 71.91 10.40
C LEU A 484 52.23 72.91 9.79
N ASP A 485 50.95 72.67 10.08
CA ASP A 485 49.94 73.63 10.58
C ASP A 485 48.90 72.76 11.32
N GLN A 486 48.77 72.80 12.66
CA GLN A 486 48.08 73.82 13.46
C GLN A 486 46.64 74.08 12.95
N THR A 487 45.60 73.77 13.73
CA THR A 487 45.25 74.52 14.95
C THR A 487 44.55 73.71 16.06
N ASN A 488 44.49 74.31 17.26
CA ASN A 488 43.78 73.85 18.47
C ASN A 488 42.24 73.75 18.26
N GLY A 489 41.43 73.09 19.11
CA GLY A 489 41.71 72.37 20.37
C GLY A 489 40.61 72.61 21.43
N GLY A 490 40.59 71.82 22.52
CA GLY A 490 39.53 71.79 23.55
C GLY A 490 38.47 70.69 23.25
N ALA A 491 38.03 69.80 24.16
CA ALA A 491 37.73 69.88 25.60
C ALA A 491 36.43 70.66 25.91
N GLU A 492 35.51 70.22 26.79
CA GLU A 492 35.39 68.98 27.59
C GLU A 492 33.93 68.84 28.12
N SER A 493 33.57 67.72 28.76
CA SER A 493 32.32 67.48 29.54
C SER A 493 30.96 67.60 28.80
N ASP A 494 29.82 67.31 29.43
CA ASP A 494 29.30 66.04 29.98
C ASP A 494 27.77 66.21 30.23
N ASP A 495 27.08 65.10 30.48
CA ASP A 495 25.79 64.95 31.20
C ASP A 495 24.46 65.65 30.76
N ASP A 496 23.48 64.76 30.53
CA ASP A 496 22.09 64.76 31.01
C ASP A 496 20.96 65.71 30.51
N ALA A 497 20.02 65.06 29.80
CA ALA A 497 18.64 64.78 30.24
C ALA A 497 17.41 65.48 29.60
N MET A 498 16.33 64.68 29.52
CA MET A 498 14.91 64.97 29.22
C MET A 498 14.52 65.49 27.82
N ASP A 499 13.28 65.32 27.31
CA ASP A 499 12.31 64.20 27.26
C ASP A 499 11.17 64.61 26.26
N VAL A 500 10.05 63.87 26.20
CA VAL A 500 8.72 64.23 25.63
C VAL A 500 8.47 64.00 24.11
N ASP A 501 7.73 62.91 23.82
CA ASP A 501 6.68 62.68 22.79
C ASP A 501 6.95 62.93 21.27
N GLU A 502 6.29 62.26 20.31
CA GLU A 502 4.97 61.60 20.29
C GLU A 502 4.95 60.13 19.77
N GLU A 503 3.87 59.40 20.11
CA GLU A 503 3.43 58.21 19.39
C GLU A 503 2.81 58.50 18.00
N LYS A 504 3.15 57.71 16.97
CA LYS A 504 2.17 57.08 16.03
C LYS A 504 2.77 56.01 15.09
N ASP A 505 1.85 55.21 14.55
CA ASP A 505 1.93 54.42 13.30
C ASP A 505 2.89 53.20 13.20
N LYS A 506 2.88 52.32 14.22
CA LYS A 506 3.33 50.91 14.10
C LYS A 506 2.42 50.04 13.20
N LYS A 507 2.01 50.51 12.00
CA LYS A 507 1.15 49.76 11.06
C LYS A 507 1.66 49.63 9.61
N LYS A 508 2.93 49.98 9.34
CA LYS A 508 3.53 49.95 7.97
C LYS A 508 4.83 49.15 7.76
N LYS A 509 5.23 48.26 8.69
CA LYS A 509 6.55 47.56 8.63
C LYS A 509 6.53 46.02 8.51
N LYS A 510 5.51 45.42 7.86
CA LYS A 510 5.45 43.95 7.59
C LYS A 510 5.16 43.52 6.14
N LYS A 511 4.99 44.46 5.19
CA LYS A 511 4.73 44.16 3.75
C LYS A 511 5.92 44.34 2.80
N SER A 512 6.99 45.01 3.22
CA SER A 512 8.10 45.46 2.35
C SER A 512 9.31 44.51 2.28
N LYS A 513 9.20 43.28 2.79
CA LYS A 513 10.33 42.31 2.88
C LYS A 513 10.24 41.14 1.89
N GLU A 514 9.16 41.05 1.11
CA GLU A 514 8.89 39.93 0.19
C GLU A 514 9.30 40.25 -1.27
N GLU A 515 9.02 41.47 -1.75
CA GLU A 515 9.27 41.85 -3.16
C GLU A 515 10.76 41.94 -3.54
N LYS A 516 11.67 42.19 -2.60
CA LYS A 516 13.12 42.36 -2.89
C LYS A 516 13.90 41.06 -3.15
N LYS A 517 13.28 39.87 -3.10
CA LYS A 517 13.94 38.59 -3.42
C LYS A 517 13.71 38.06 -4.84
N ALA A 518 12.77 38.62 -5.60
CA ALA A 518 12.44 38.12 -6.94
C ALA A 518 13.38 38.62 -8.06
N LYS A 519 14.23 39.63 -7.82
CA LYS A 519 14.84 40.47 -8.86
C LYS A 519 16.36 40.32 -9.08
N LYS A 520 16.94 39.14 -8.80
CA LYS A 520 18.39 38.90 -9.01
C LYS A 520 18.74 37.47 -9.46
N ASN A 521 17.96 36.89 -10.37
CA ASN A 521 18.25 35.55 -10.92
C ASN A 521 17.60 35.29 -12.31
N LYS A 522 17.73 36.22 -13.27
CA LYS A 522 17.37 35.98 -14.68
C LYS A 522 18.22 36.81 -15.68
N ASP A 523 19.54 36.74 -15.57
CA ASP A 523 20.48 37.26 -16.57
C ASP A 523 21.50 36.18 -16.96
N LYS A 524 21.21 35.49 -18.09
CA LYS A 524 22.14 34.81 -19.03
C LYS A 524 21.40 33.78 -19.89
N SER A 525 20.80 34.24 -20.99
CA SER A 525 20.59 33.45 -22.22
C SER A 525 20.03 34.32 -23.35
N THR A 526 20.79 34.43 -24.45
CA THR A 526 20.36 34.75 -25.83
C THR A 526 19.45 35.95 -26.08
N GLU A 527 19.99 36.93 -26.83
CA GLU A 527 19.20 37.93 -27.55
C GLU A 527 18.41 37.28 -28.70
N SER A 528 17.10 37.55 -28.75
CA SER A 528 16.28 37.50 -29.96
C SER A 528 15.09 38.44 -29.74
N ALA A 529 14.58 39.08 -30.81
CA ALA A 529 13.68 40.21 -30.67
C ALA A 529 12.31 39.82 -30.08
N GLU A 530 11.98 40.34 -28.89
CA GLU A 530 10.60 40.33 -28.37
C GLU A 530 9.78 41.45 -29.03
N PRO A 531 8.51 41.22 -29.39
CA PRO A 531 7.64 42.26 -29.96
C PRO A 531 7.15 43.26 -28.90
N ASP A 532 6.97 44.52 -29.29
CA ASP A 532 6.50 45.62 -28.43
C ASP A 532 5.04 45.43 -27.98
N TYR A 533 4.83 44.62 -26.93
CA TYR A 533 3.52 44.37 -26.32
C TYR A 533 2.80 45.63 -25.82
N GLU A 534 3.50 46.76 -25.64
CA GLU A 534 2.86 48.02 -25.25
C GLU A 534 2.16 48.69 -26.43
N LYS A 535 2.78 48.67 -27.63
CA LYS A 535 2.18 49.15 -28.88
C LYS A 535 1.00 48.28 -29.31
N LEU A 536 1.16 46.95 -29.21
CA LEU A 536 0.11 45.97 -29.54
C LEU A 536 -1.06 45.96 -28.53
N ALA A 537 -0.84 46.43 -27.30
CA ALA A 537 -1.91 46.61 -26.32
C ALA A 537 -2.66 47.94 -26.51
N ALA A 538 -1.94 48.99 -26.91
CA ALA A 538 -2.52 50.29 -27.26
C ALA A 538 -3.41 50.23 -28.52
N SER A 539 -3.03 49.48 -29.55
CA SER A 539 -3.85 49.31 -30.77
C SER A 539 -5.19 48.57 -30.56
N VAL A 540 -5.48 48.12 -29.33
CA VAL A 540 -6.69 47.38 -28.95
C VAL A 540 -7.31 47.95 -27.64
N ASP A 541 -6.93 49.17 -27.23
CA ASP A 541 -7.40 49.86 -26.01
C ASP A 541 -7.39 48.99 -24.73
N LEU A 542 -6.37 48.14 -24.59
CA LEU A 542 -6.21 47.23 -23.45
C LEU A 542 -4.95 47.58 -22.67
N SER A 543 -5.04 47.62 -21.33
CA SER A 543 -3.84 47.72 -20.51
C SER A 543 -2.97 46.46 -20.67
N VAL A 544 -1.65 46.62 -20.72
CA VAL A 544 -0.68 45.53 -21.00
C VAL A 544 -0.91 44.28 -20.13
N LYS A 545 -1.31 44.45 -18.86
CA LYS A 545 -1.68 43.36 -17.94
C LYS A 545 -2.96 42.61 -18.36
N ARG A 546 -3.96 43.30 -18.90
CA ARG A 546 -5.17 42.67 -19.47
C ARG A 546 -4.87 42.02 -20.82
N PHE A 547 -4.06 42.66 -21.66
CA PHE A 547 -3.65 42.13 -22.96
C PHE A 547 -2.92 40.79 -22.82
N ARG A 548 -1.86 40.72 -22.01
CA ARG A 548 -1.12 39.48 -21.73
C ARG A 548 -2.03 38.39 -21.15
N LYS A 549 -2.90 38.73 -20.19
CA LYS A 549 -3.86 37.78 -19.59
C LYS A 549 -4.97 37.29 -20.56
N LYS A 550 -5.17 37.97 -21.70
CA LYS A 550 -6.05 37.50 -22.78
C LYS A 550 -5.28 36.65 -23.80
N LEU A 551 -4.05 37.02 -24.13
CA LEU A 551 -3.12 36.24 -24.94
C LEU A 551 -2.87 34.85 -24.31
N GLU A 552 -2.57 34.82 -23.00
CA GLU A 552 -2.39 33.60 -22.18
C GLU A 552 -3.61 32.66 -22.17
N LYS A 553 -4.79 33.17 -22.53
CA LYS A 553 -6.03 32.39 -22.63
C LYS A 553 -6.42 32.01 -24.07
N GLY A 554 -5.72 32.50 -25.08
CA GLY A 554 -6.14 32.41 -26.49
C GLY A 554 -7.37 33.25 -26.84
N GLU A 555 -7.72 34.26 -26.03
CA GLU A 555 -8.79 35.23 -26.36
C GLU A 555 -8.32 36.25 -27.42
N ILE A 556 -7.00 36.40 -27.60
CA ILE A 556 -6.35 37.31 -28.55
C ILE A 556 -5.25 36.56 -29.30
N THR A 557 -5.17 36.78 -30.62
CA THR A 557 -4.11 36.28 -31.50
C THR A 557 -3.39 37.44 -32.19
N ILE A 558 -2.08 37.27 -32.43
CA ILE A 558 -1.24 38.22 -33.15
C ILE A 558 -0.87 37.57 -34.49
N ASN A 559 -1.19 38.22 -35.59
CA ASN A 559 -0.90 37.74 -36.95
C ASN A 559 0.54 38.07 -37.35
N ALA A 560 1.04 37.44 -38.42
CA ALA A 560 2.42 37.64 -38.90
C ALA A 560 2.73 39.10 -39.25
N ASP A 561 1.74 39.85 -39.73
CA ASP A 561 1.86 41.26 -40.10
C ASP A 561 1.76 42.23 -38.90
N GLY A 562 1.74 41.71 -37.67
CA GLY A 562 1.63 42.50 -36.43
C GLY A 562 0.22 43.01 -36.11
N SER A 563 -0.79 42.68 -36.92
CA SER A 563 -2.20 42.93 -36.61
C SER A 563 -2.70 42.01 -35.49
N VAL A 564 -3.71 42.46 -34.74
CA VAL A 564 -4.21 41.78 -33.53
C VAL A 564 -5.71 41.51 -33.64
N GLU A 565 -6.10 40.25 -33.47
CA GLU A 565 -7.49 39.81 -33.53
C GLU A 565 -8.02 39.40 -32.14
N ILE A 566 -9.29 39.72 -31.85
CA ILE A 566 -9.97 39.33 -30.61
C ILE A 566 -11.07 38.32 -30.92
N SER A 567 -10.96 37.10 -30.37
CA SER A 567 -11.99 36.07 -30.55
C SER A 567 -13.21 36.34 -29.65
N LYS A 568 -14.31 36.84 -30.24
CA LYS A 568 -15.57 37.09 -29.52
C LYS A 568 -16.31 35.78 -29.22
N LYS A 569 -16.04 35.19 -28.06
CA LYS A 569 -16.77 34.01 -27.56
C LYS A 569 -18.23 34.38 -27.22
N LYS A 570 -19.20 33.84 -27.97
CA LYS A 570 -20.63 33.98 -27.65
C LYS A 570 -20.97 33.13 -26.41
N ASN A 571 -21.55 33.76 -25.38
CA ASN A 571 -22.35 33.05 -24.39
C ASN A 571 -23.76 32.84 -24.95
N LYS A 572 -24.36 31.67 -24.70
CA LYS A 572 -25.81 31.54 -24.58
C LYS A 572 -26.20 30.25 -23.86
N GLU A 573 -26.82 30.40 -22.70
CA GLU A 573 -27.86 29.49 -22.23
C GLU A 573 -29.23 30.11 -22.60
N ASP A 574 -30.26 29.27 -22.63
CA ASP A 574 -31.69 29.59 -22.72
C ASP A 574 -32.29 30.38 -23.91
N GLY A 575 -33.61 30.18 -24.07
CA GLY A 575 -34.51 31.10 -24.77
C GLY A 575 -34.98 30.70 -26.17
N LYS A 576 -36.04 29.87 -26.21
CA LYS A 576 -37.10 29.65 -27.23
C LYS A 576 -37.08 30.38 -28.61
N SER A 577 -37.67 29.64 -29.58
CA SER A 577 -38.56 30.06 -30.70
C SER A 577 -38.01 30.72 -31.98
N GLY A 578 -38.44 30.16 -33.13
CA GLY A 578 -38.51 30.78 -34.47
C GLY A 578 -37.20 30.90 -35.29
N GLU A 579 -37.21 30.87 -36.63
CA GLU A 579 -38.17 30.27 -37.58
C GLU A 579 -37.51 30.07 -38.99
N LYS A 580 -37.93 29.04 -39.75
CA LYS A 580 -37.85 28.86 -41.24
C LYS A 580 -36.53 29.05 -42.04
N ARG A 581 -36.12 27.95 -42.71
CA ARG A 581 -35.61 27.83 -44.12
C ARG A 581 -34.20 28.40 -44.41
N LYS A 582 -33.38 27.90 -45.36
CA LYS A 582 -33.43 26.78 -46.34
C LYS A 582 -32.23 25.81 -46.07
N ARG A 583 -32.13 24.53 -46.50
CA ARG A 583 -32.51 23.81 -47.75
C ARG A 583 -31.55 24.14 -48.93
N ASP A 584 -31.16 23.23 -49.82
CA ASP A 584 -31.64 21.86 -50.15
C ASP A 584 -30.43 20.92 -50.50
N ASP A 585 -30.35 19.58 -50.32
CA ASP A 585 -30.91 18.61 -49.33
C ASP A 585 -30.17 17.18 -49.30
N ASP A 586 -29.03 16.92 -49.99
CA ASP A 586 -28.35 15.59 -50.28
C ASP A 586 -28.18 14.51 -49.15
N VAL A 587 -29.04 13.47 -49.13
CA VAL A 587 -28.78 12.07 -48.68
C VAL A 587 -29.76 11.11 -49.39
N GLU A 588 -29.29 10.01 -50.00
CA GLU A 588 -30.17 8.90 -50.44
C GLU A 588 -30.39 7.85 -49.33
N PRO A 589 -31.63 7.37 -49.10
CA PRO A 589 -31.93 6.29 -48.16
C PRO A 589 -32.47 5.01 -48.83
N GLU A 590 -32.33 3.85 -48.17
CA GLU A 590 -33.11 2.64 -48.44
C GLU A 590 -33.93 2.14 -47.23
N GLU A 591 -34.83 1.20 -47.51
CA GLU A 591 -35.94 0.73 -46.68
C GLU A 591 -35.53 -0.24 -45.54
N GLY A 592 -36.36 -0.57 -44.53
CA GLY A 592 -37.67 -0.05 -44.15
C GLY A 592 -38.58 -1.07 -43.44
N SER A 593 -39.66 -0.59 -42.80
CA SER A 593 -40.77 -1.37 -42.22
C SER A 593 -40.47 -2.19 -40.92
N LYS A 594 -41.42 -2.59 -40.05
CA LYS A 594 -42.91 -2.52 -40.03
C LYS A 594 -43.46 -1.95 -38.71
N LYS A 595 -44.70 -1.43 -38.78
CA LYS A 595 -45.52 -0.95 -37.65
C LYS A 595 -46.27 -2.09 -36.96
N LYS A 596 -46.58 -1.95 -35.67
CA LYS A 596 -47.89 -2.36 -35.11
C LYS A 596 -48.37 -1.33 -34.08
N LYS A 597 -49.67 -0.99 -34.12
CA LYS A 597 -50.35 -0.12 -33.15
C LYS A 597 -51.13 -0.97 -32.16
N HIS A 598 -51.34 -0.49 -30.94
CA HIS A 598 -52.64 -0.69 -30.26
C HIS A 598 -53.11 0.61 -29.58
N LYS A 599 -54.36 0.64 -29.11
CA LYS A 599 -55.18 1.86 -29.00
C LYS A 599 -55.73 2.04 -27.58
N LYS A 600 -55.76 3.30 -27.10
CA LYS A 600 -56.39 3.70 -25.82
C LYS A 600 -57.85 3.24 -25.71
N LYS A 601 -58.28 2.92 -24.48
CA LYS A 601 -59.58 3.32 -23.93
C LYS A 601 -59.40 3.84 -22.50
N LYS A 602 -60.36 4.66 -22.05
CA LYS A 602 -60.54 5.12 -20.65
C LYS A 602 -61.77 4.40 -20.06
N GLY A 603 -61.95 4.52 -18.75
CA GLY A 603 -63.28 4.74 -18.15
C GLY A 603 -63.56 3.86 -16.94
N GLU A 604 -63.93 4.52 -15.83
CA GLU A 604 -64.72 4.07 -14.66
C GLU A 604 -64.37 2.70 -14.01
N ALA A 605 -64.25 2.59 -12.68
CA ALA A 605 -64.72 3.47 -11.59
C ALA A 605 -63.59 4.08 -10.74
#